data_AF-A0A5C7MHS1-F1
#
_entry.id   AF-A0A5C7MHS1-F1
#
_cell.length_a   1.000
_cell.length_b   1.000
_cell.length_c   1.000
_cell.angle_alpha   90.00
_cell.angle_beta   90.00
_cell.angle_gamma   90.00
#
_symmetry.space_group_name_H-M   'P 1'
#
loop_
_entity.id
_entity.type
_entity.pdbx_description
1 polymer ?
#
loop_
_entity_poly.entity_id
_entity_poly.type
_entity_poly.pdbx_seq_one_letter_code
_entity_poly.pdbx_strand_id
1 'polypeptide(L)'
;MSSATSAPPECPGAGLSPGGGTLARTGRRKLREELTTPATTTATDCPKCAPAAPLSDIEAQRAVRHVPTAVAVAYATGLVEFVSCVDCPACGAWVPQFIET
;
A
#
# COMPACT_ATOMS: atom_id res chain seq x y z
N MET A 1 35.75 18.50 6.26
CA MET A 1 34.32 18.81 6.34
C MET A 1 33.58 17.56 5.90
N SER A 2 33.04 16.80 6.86
CA SER A 2 32.42 15.49 6.63
C SER A 2 31.03 15.67 6.03
N SER A 3 30.85 15.28 4.78
CA SER A 3 29.52 15.19 4.18
C SER A 3 28.84 13.94 4.73
N ALA A 4 27.89 14.15 5.65
CA ALA A 4 26.98 13.11 6.10
C ALA A 4 26.13 12.67 4.90
N THR A 5 26.33 11.42 4.45
CA THR A 5 25.35 10.71 3.62
C THR A 5 24.08 10.57 4.45
N SER A 6 23.14 11.50 4.30
CA SER A 6 21.77 11.31 4.79
C SER A 6 21.18 10.13 4.03
N ALA A 7 21.05 8.99 4.70
CA ALA A 7 20.25 7.88 4.21
C ALA A 7 18.83 8.40 3.89
N PRO A 8 18.19 7.96 2.79
CA PRO A 8 16.79 8.31 2.52
C PRO A 8 15.94 7.87 3.72
N PRO A 9 14.84 8.59 4.03
CA PRO A 9 13.97 8.21 5.15
C PRO A 9 13.48 6.78 4.92
N GLU A 10 13.98 5.86 5.75
CA GLU A 10 13.60 4.46 5.70
C GLU A 10 12.12 4.38 6.03
N CYS A 11 11.31 4.16 4.99
CA CYS A 11 9.89 3.97 5.19
C CYS A 11 9.73 2.71 6.06
N PRO A 12 9.10 2.79 7.25
CA PRO A 12 9.06 1.67 8.20
C PRO A 12 8.32 0.43 7.68
N GLY A 13 7.67 0.53 6.51
CA GLY A 13 7.04 -0.58 5.77
C GLY A 13 7.76 -1.00 4.48
N ALA A 14 8.79 -0.29 4.02
CA ALA A 14 9.55 -0.61 2.80
C ALA A 14 10.62 -1.69 3.06
N GLY A 15 10.27 -2.70 3.86
CA GLY A 15 11.10 -3.87 4.05
C GLY A 15 11.25 -4.60 2.72
N LEU A 16 12.40 -4.38 2.07
CA LEU A 16 12.95 -5.26 1.05
C LEU A 16 13.18 -6.62 1.70
N SER A 17 12.14 -7.45 1.75
CA SER A 17 12.31 -8.89 1.92
C SER A 17 12.42 -9.52 0.53
N PRO A 18 13.64 -9.79 0.03
CA PRO A 18 13.83 -10.58 -1.17
C PRO A 18 13.45 -12.02 -0.87
N GLY A 19 12.17 -12.34 -1.00
CA GLY A 19 11.65 -13.68 -0.71
C GLY A 19 10.33 -13.62 0.03
N GLY A 20 9.24 -13.45 -0.69
CA GLY A 20 7.88 -13.62 -0.15
C GLY A 20 7.07 -14.28 -1.25
N GLY A 21 6.69 -15.54 -1.03
CA GLY A 21 6.23 -16.48 -2.06
C GLY A 21 5.11 -15.98 -2.98
N THR A 22 4.76 -16.80 -3.99
CA THR A 22 3.75 -16.48 -5.01
C THR A 22 2.47 -15.83 -4.45
N LEU A 23 2.01 -16.22 -3.27
CA LEU A 23 0.86 -15.61 -2.58
C LEU A 23 1.04 -14.12 -2.25
N ALA A 24 2.21 -13.70 -1.75
CA ALA A 24 2.46 -12.29 -1.46
C ALA A 24 2.45 -11.44 -2.75
N ARG A 25 2.97 -11.99 -3.86
CA ARG A 25 2.87 -11.34 -5.18
C ARG A 25 1.42 -11.24 -5.64
N THR A 26 0.64 -12.30 -5.45
CA THR A 26 -0.80 -12.29 -5.76
C THR A 26 -1.54 -11.22 -4.96
N GLY A 27 -1.34 -11.14 -3.64
CA GLY A 27 -2.01 -10.13 -2.80
C GLY A 27 -1.64 -8.71 -3.19
N ARG A 28 -0.35 -8.44 -3.43
CA ARG A 28 0.12 -7.13 -3.92
C ARG A 28 -0.47 -6.76 -5.28
N ARG A 29 -0.62 -7.73 -6.19
CA ARG A 29 -1.26 -7.51 -7.50
C ARG A 29 -2.76 -7.21 -7.34
N LYS A 30 -3.49 -8.01 -6.56
CA LYS A 30 -4.91 -7.79 -6.27
C LYS A 30 -5.14 -6.40 -5.69
N LEU A 31 -4.31 -5.99 -4.73
CA LEU A 31 -4.42 -4.66 -4.12
C LEU A 31 -4.13 -3.54 -5.12
N ARG A 32 -3.13 -3.70 -6.00
CA ARG A 32 -2.85 -2.72 -7.07
C ARG A 32 -4.04 -2.59 -8.03
N GLU A 33 -4.65 -3.70 -8.41
CA GLU A 33 -5.84 -3.72 -9.25
C GLU A 33 -6.99 -2.98 -8.55
N GLU A 34 -7.23 -3.25 -7.26
CA GLU A 34 -8.26 -2.56 -6.48
C GLU A 34 -8.01 -1.04 -6.38
N LEU A 35 -6.78 -0.63 -6.11
CA LEU A 35 -6.40 0.79 -5.99
C LEU A 35 -6.46 1.57 -7.31
N THR A 36 -6.30 0.89 -8.44
CA THR A 36 -6.31 1.51 -9.79
C THR A 36 -7.65 1.37 -10.50
N THR A 37 -8.55 0.53 -9.99
CA THR A 37 -9.90 0.38 -10.53
C THR A 37 -10.77 1.48 -9.97
N PRO A 38 -11.52 2.23 -10.80
CA PRO A 38 -12.51 3.17 -10.31
C PRO A 38 -13.53 2.40 -9.45
N ALA A 39 -13.56 2.68 -8.15
CA ALA A 39 -14.57 2.13 -7.27
C ALA A 39 -15.94 2.66 -7.74
N THR A 40 -16.82 1.78 -8.21
CA THR A 40 -18.23 2.10 -8.52
C THR A 40 -19.03 2.40 -7.25
N THR A 41 -18.43 2.19 -6.07
CA THR A 41 -19.08 2.39 -4.78
C THR A 41 -18.94 3.83 -4.34
N THR A 42 -20.10 4.39 -4.00
CA THR A 42 -20.39 5.66 -3.32
C THR A 42 -19.47 5.88 -2.11
N ALA A 43 -18.21 6.24 -2.38
CA ALA A 43 -17.29 6.67 -1.36
C ALA A 43 -17.83 7.99 -0.79
N THR A 44 -18.10 7.98 0.51
CA THR A 44 -18.37 9.20 1.27
C THR A 44 -17.24 10.19 0.97
N ASP A 45 -17.63 11.42 0.65
CA ASP A 45 -16.81 12.53 0.12
C ASP A 45 -15.82 13.09 1.17
N CYS A 46 -15.11 12.19 1.86
CA CYS A 46 -14.09 12.55 2.82
C CYS A 46 -12.72 12.42 2.14
N PRO A 47 -12.08 13.55 1.77
CA PRO A 47 -10.78 13.56 1.09
C PRO A 47 -9.62 12.97 1.93
N LYS A 48 -9.89 12.63 3.20
CA LYS A 48 -8.96 11.96 4.11
C LYS A 48 -9.15 10.45 4.24
N CYS A 49 -10.34 9.91 3.93
CA CYS A 49 -10.67 8.53 4.24
C CYS A 49 -10.58 7.58 3.03
N ALA A 50 -10.53 8.12 1.82
CA ALA A 50 -10.31 7.36 0.60
C ALA A 50 -9.71 8.28 -0.48
N PRO A 51 -8.89 7.77 -1.41
CA PRO A 51 -8.59 8.54 -2.60
C PRO A 51 -9.91 8.74 -3.37
N ALA A 52 -10.32 10.01 -3.56
CA ALA A 52 -11.58 10.39 -4.23
C ALA A 52 -11.65 9.95 -5.70
N ALA A 53 -10.52 9.51 -6.26
CA ALA A 53 -10.38 8.91 -7.57
C ALA A 53 -9.44 7.69 -7.46
N PRO A 54 -9.55 6.68 -8.34
CA PRO A 54 -8.57 5.60 -8.41
C PRO A 54 -7.15 6.17 -8.52
N LEU A 55 -6.22 5.57 -7.78
CA LEU A 55 -4.82 5.97 -7.81
C LEU A 55 -4.24 5.75 -9.21
N SER A 56 -3.29 6.60 -9.61
CA SER A 56 -2.49 6.29 -10.78
C SER A 56 -1.68 5.01 -10.56
N ASP A 57 -1.31 4.34 -11.65
CA ASP A 57 -0.53 3.11 -11.56
C ASP A 57 0.78 3.28 -10.78
N ILE A 58 1.43 4.45 -10.92
CA ILE A 58 2.66 4.79 -10.21
C ILE A 58 2.40 4.95 -8.70
N GLU A 59 1.30 5.61 -8.32
CA GLU A 59 0.91 5.76 -6.92
C GLU A 59 0.54 4.42 -6.29
N ALA A 60 -0.21 3.59 -7.00
CA ALA A 60 -0.57 2.25 -6.53
C ALA A 60 0.68 1.35 -6.38
N GLN A 61 1.63 1.41 -7.32
CA GLN A 61 2.91 0.70 -7.18
C GLN A 61 3.70 1.17 -5.95
N ARG A 62 3.72 2.48 -5.68
CA ARG A 62 4.35 3.03 -4.47
C ARG A 62 3.63 2.56 -3.21
N ALA A 63 2.31 2.56 -3.21
CA ALA A 63 1.51 2.15 -2.06
C ALA A 63 1.72 0.67 -1.69
N VAL A 64 1.73 -0.20 -2.69
CA VAL A 64 1.91 -1.64 -2.52
C VAL A 64 3.31 -1.99 -1.98
N ARG A 65 4.32 -1.12 -2.13
CA ARG A 65 5.66 -1.30 -1.52
C ARG A 65 5.64 -1.16 0.00
N HIS A 66 4.66 -0.48 0.57
CA HIS A 66 4.49 -0.37 2.02
C HIS A 66 3.81 -1.60 2.63
N VAL A 67 3.32 -2.54 1.83
CA VAL A 67 2.59 -3.71 2.30
C VAL A 67 3.56 -4.83 2.71
N PRO A 68 3.62 -5.19 4.01
CA PRO A 68 4.45 -6.28 4.48
C PRO A 68 4.06 -7.60 3.81
N THR A 69 5.04 -8.51 3.65
CA THR A 69 4.79 -9.81 3.00
C THR A 69 3.68 -10.61 3.69
N ALA A 70 3.61 -10.61 5.03
CA ALA A 70 2.57 -11.31 5.77
C ALA A 70 1.16 -10.76 5.48
N VAL A 71 1.01 -9.42 5.46
CA VAL A 71 -0.25 -8.75 5.12
C VAL A 71 -0.64 -9.03 3.67
N ALA A 72 0.32 -8.99 2.75
CA ALA A 72 0.06 -9.35 1.35
C ALA A 72 -0.43 -10.79 1.19
N VAL A 73 0.10 -11.74 1.96
CA VAL A 73 -0.39 -13.12 1.98
C VAL A 73 -1.80 -13.18 2.58
N ALA A 74 -2.02 -12.55 3.74
CA ALA A 74 -3.32 -12.53 4.42
C ALA A 74 -4.41 -11.94 3.51
N TYR A 75 -4.11 -10.87 2.79
CA TYR A 75 -5.02 -10.25 1.83
C TYR A 75 -5.24 -11.13 0.59
N ALA A 76 -4.21 -11.86 0.13
CA ALA A 76 -4.37 -12.83 -0.95
C ALA A 76 -5.32 -13.98 -0.56
N THR A 77 -5.27 -14.43 0.69
CA THR A 77 -6.08 -15.52 1.24
C THR A 77 -7.43 -15.07 1.80
N GLY A 78 -7.71 -13.76 1.84
CA GLY A 78 -8.95 -13.21 2.37
C GLY A 78 -9.07 -13.25 3.90
N LEU A 79 -7.94 -13.24 4.62
CA LEU A 79 -7.90 -13.11 6.09
C LEU A 79 -7.93 -11.64 6.54
N VAL A 80 -7.64 -10.72 5.62
CA VAL A 80 -7.76 -9.28 5.85
C VAL A 80 -8.40 -8.61 4.64
N GLU A 81 -9.12 -7.53 4.87
CA GLU A 81 -9.76 -6.70 3.85
C GLU A 81 -9.10 -5.31 3.81
N PHE A 82 -9.02 -4.71 2.62
CA PHE A 82 -8.54 -3.35 2.43
C PHE A 82 -9.66 -2.36 2.76
N VAL A 83 -9.36 -1.32 3.56
CA VAL A 83 -10.40 -0.38 4.04
C VAL A 83 -10.12 1.05 3.61
N SER A 84 -8.88 1.50 3.67
CA SER A 84 -8.51 2.88 3.38
C SER A 84 -7.02 3.03 3.10
N CYS A 85 -6.60 4.20 2.64
CA CYS A 85 -5.19 4.59 2.57
C CYS A 85 -4.93 5.79 3.46
N VAL A 86 -3.75 5.85 4.06
CA VAL A 86 -3.24 7.05 4.76
C VAL A 86 -1.95 7.54 4.11
N ASP A 87 -1.56 8.79 4.31
CA ASP A 87 -0.28 9.29 3.81
C ASP A 87 0.90 8.73 4.64
N CYS A 88 1.98 8.37 3.95
CA CYS A 88 3.23 8.04 4.60
C CYS A 88 3.96 9.34 4.98
N PRO A 89 4.24 9.61 6.26
CA PRO A 89 4.92 10.84 6.66
C PRO A 89 6.38 10.91 6.18
N ALA A 90 6.96 9.77 5.76
CA ALA A 90 8.35 9.67 5.32
C ALA A 90 8.55 9.97 3.82
N CYS A 91 7.64 9.49 2.97
CA CYS A 91 7.79 9.60 1.51
C CYS A 91 6.58 10.22 0.80
N GLY A 92 5.51 10.55 1.53
CA GLY A 92 4.27 11.08 0.99
C GLY A 92 3.47 10.09 0.14
N ALA A 93 3.88 8.83 0.06
CA ALA A 93 3.13 7.80 -0.65
C ALA A 93 1.94 7.30 0.18
N TRP A 94 0.91 6.78 -0.49
CA TRP A 94 -0.21 6.13 0.17
C TRP A 94 0.22 4.85 0.88
N VAL A 95 -0.31 4.60 2.07
CA VAL A 95 -0.10 3.39 2.87
C VAL A 95 -1.45 2.71 3.07
N PRO A 96 -1.66 1.54 2.44
CA PRO A 96 -2.90 0.79 2.58
C PRO A 96 -3.13 0.32 4.02
N GLN A 97 -4.35 0.46 4.50
CA GLN A 97 -4.84 -0.01 5.80
C GLN A 97 -5.74 -1.22 5.61
N PHE A 98 -5.60 -2.18 6.53
CA PHE A 98 -6.33 -3.44 6.49
C PHE A 98 -6.99 -3.74 7.83
N ILE A 99 -8.09 -4.47 7.80
CA ILE A 99 -8.74 -5.06 8.98
C ILE A 99 -8.83 -6.57 8.83
N GLU A 100 -8.87 -7.29 9.94
CA GLU A 100 -9.20 -8.73 9.93
C GLU A 100 -10.67 -8.93 9.54
N THR A 101 -10.92 -10.00 8.77
CA THR A 101 -12.26 -10.41 8.30
C THR A 101 -12.95 -11.36 9.25
#